data_AF-A0A316UQ21-F1
#
_entry.id   AF-A0A316UQ21-F1
#
_cell.length_a   1.000
_cell.length_b   1.000
_cell.length_c   1.000
_cell.angle_alpha   90.00
_cell.angle_beta   90.00
_cell.angle_gamma   90.00
#
_symmetry.space_group_name_H-M   'P 1'
#
loop_
_entity.id
_entity.type
_entity.pdbx_description
1 polymer ?
#
loop_
_entity_poly.entity_id
_entity_poly.type
_entity_poly.pdbx_seq_one_letter_code
_entity_poly.pdbx_strand_id
1 'polypeptide(L)'
;MASSSQPSASSAPPQGDVPRSIFGTDPLDDFLLSISSWIYHTSQGGHLLGPDVDGEIEIEAKLGTLIDTRTNQRIVHPVAHDVVLSNPSNTRFVSGMSQEAHRHFNGLLNGLCQPAQGRPRVQYKRHNEIDYFHGTGRGERLRVTKEAESLRTKPRGCIVKHRLGNLEVHCPGRHFDFRISVNLEVQATEPGPDQSTDFYREKNRLSYTHEGGMRIDLTQVTVPPSGSGEATLQHELEVELSTPPNCNWGGEETTLNGEKGGHDWTEYEDMVARFVNDVRLLIRNAQGR
;
A
#
# COMPACT_ATOMS: atom_id res chain seq x y z
N MET A 1 0.46 27.46 61.84
CA MET A 1 0.00 26.09 61.56
C MET A 1 -1.33 26.22 60.83
N ALA A 2 -1.58 25.75 59.62
CA ALA A 2 -0.92 24.79 58.75
C ALA A 2 -1.12 25.24 57.28
N SER A 3 -0.11 25.10 56.43
CA SER A 3 -0.30 25.13 54.97
C SER A 3 -0.38 23.69 54.47
N SER A 4 -1.49 23.36 53.82
CA SER A 4 -1.74 22.08 53.19
C SER A 4 -1.16 22.10 51.77
N SER A 5 0.03 21.54 51.58
CA SER A 5 0.54 21.19 50.25
C SER A 5 0.08 19.78 49.88
N GLN A 6 -0.86 19.69 48.94
CA GLN A 6 -1.16 18.43 48.25
C GLN A 6 0.05 18.02 47.39
N PRO A 7 0.40 16.72 47.32
CA PRO A 7 1.45 16.25 46.43
C PRO A 7 0.94 16.26 44.99
N SER A 8 1.71 16.93 44.12
CA SER A 8 1.56 16.84 42.67
C SER A 8 1.82 15.39 42.23
N ALA A 9 0.79 14.72 41.71
CA ALA A 9 0.94 13.42 41.06
C ALA A 9 1.63 13.61 39.70
N SER A 10 2.97 13.57 39.69
CA SER A 10 3.74 13.36 38.46
C SER A 10 3.83 11.85 38.21
N SER A 11 2.90 11.28 37.45
CA SER A 11 3.07 9.93 36.91
C SER A 11 4.03 9.98 35.73
N ALA A 12 5.33 10.05 36.03
CA ALA A 12 6.36 9.58 35.10
C ALA A 12 6.16 8.06 34.90
N PRO A 13 6.34 7.53 33.68
CA PRO A 13 6.29 6.09 33.47
C PRO A 13 7.41 5.41 34.28
N PRO A 14 7.16 4.22 34.87
CA PRO A 14 8.14 3.55 35.70
C PRO A 14 9.36 3.13 34.89
N GLN A 15 10.53 3.49 35.42
CA GLN A 15 11.85 3.05 34.97
C GLN A 15 12.04 1.54 35.15
N GLY A 16 12.71 0.93 34.17
CA GLY A 16 13.26 -0.42 34.21
C GLY A 16 12.77 -1.25 33.04
N ASP A 17 13.47 -1.19 31.89
CA ASP A 17 13.23 -2.06 30.75
C ASP A 17 13.45 -3.51 31.18
N VAL A 18 12.40 -4.18 31.67
CA VAL A 18 12.38 -5.64 31.79
C VAL A 18 12.58 -6.14 30.37
N PRO A 19 13.68 -6.86 30.07
CA PRO A 19 13.91 -7.34 28.71
C PRO A 19 12.72 -8.18 28.25
N ARG A 20 12.23 -7.92 27.03
CA ARG A 20 11.07 -8.61 26.46
C ARG A 20 11.33 -10.09 26.16
N SER A 21 12.58 -10.53 26.25
CA SER A 21 12.96 -11.95 26.23
C SER A 21 14.12 -12.25 27.18
N ILE A 22 14.28 -13.53 27.50
CA ILE A 22 15.45 -14.07 28.24
C ILE A 22 16.78 -13.87 27.49
N PHE A 23 16.73 -13.63 26.19
CA PHE A 23 17.89 -13.41 25.33
C PHE A 23 18.34 -11.95 25.33
N GLY A 24 17.55 -11.05 25.93
CA GLY A 24 17.83 -9.60 25.92
C GLY A 24 17.52 -8.91 24.60
N THR A 25 16.80 -9.59 23.69
CA THR A 25 16.43 -9.11 22.35
C THR A 25 15.04 -9.62 21.95
N ASP A 26 14.32 -8.93 21.07
CA ASP A 26 13.02 -9.43 20.59
C ASP A 26 13.21 -10.52 19.52
N PRO A 27 12.31 -11.52 19.45
CA PRO A 27 12.23 -12.35 18.26
C PRO A 27 11.79 -11.50 17.07
N LEU A 28 12.22 -11.88 15.87
CA LEU A 28 11.73 -11.27 14.66
C LEU A 28 10.29 -11.70 14.36
N ASP A 29 9.57 -10.82 13.69
CA ASP A 29 8.25 -11.13 13.16
C ASP A 29 8.43 -11.85 11.81
N ASP A 30 8.36 -13.18 11.81
CA ASP A 30 8.49 -14.02 10.60
C ASP A 30 7.52 -13.58 9.48
N PHE A 31 6.36 -13.02 9.84
CA PHE A 31 5.42 -12.49 8.86
C PHE A 31 6.00 -11.25 8.15
N LEU A 32 6.60 -10.33 8.92
CA LEU A 32 7.25 -9.15 8.34
C LEU A 32 8.48 -9.53 7.52
N LEU A 33 9.32 -10.45 8.02
CA LEU A 33 10.48 -10.93 7.25
C LEU A 33 10.07 -11.59 5.94
N SER A 34 9.00 -12.39 5.95
CA SER A 34 8.48 -13.03 4.74
C SER A 34 8.02 -12.00 3.71
N ILE A 35 7.35 -10.93 4.16
CA ILE A 35 6.94 -9.82 3.28
C ILE A 35 8.17 -9.05 2.77
N SER A 36 9.12 -8.70 3.65
CA SER A 36 10.36 -8.01 3.28
C SER A 36 11.13 -8.80 2.23
N SER A 37 11.43 -10.08 2.49
CA SER A 37 12.12 -10.94 1.54
C SER A 37 11.39 -11.00 0.19
N TRP A 38 10.07 -11.17 0.21
CA TRP A 38 9.29 -11.21 -1.02
C TRP A 38 9.33 -9.89 -1.81
N ILE A 39 9.17 -8.74 -1.15
CA ILE A 39 9.25 -7.41 -1.79
C ILE A 39 10.63 -7.23 -2.42
N TYR A 40 11.70 -7.53 -1.67
CA TYR A 40 13.07 -7.39 -2.13
C TYR A 40 13.31 -8.19 -3.42
N HIS A 41 13.04 -9.50 -3.38
CA HIS A 41 13.27 -10.38 -4.53
C HIS A 41 12.39 -10.02 -5.73
N THR A 42 11.13 -9.65 -5.49
CA THR A 42 10.21 -9.26 -6.57
C THR A 42 10.64 -7.95 -7.23
N SER A 43 11.14 -6.99 -6.44
CA SER A 43 11.62 -5.69 -6.94
C SER A 43 12.88 -5.81 -7.80
N GLN A 44 13.67 -6.88 -7.62
CA GLN A 44 14.79 -7.15 -8.50
C GLN A 44 14.35 -7.47 -9.93
N GLY A 45 13.11 -7.91 -10.18
CA GLY A 45 12.64 -8.33 -11.50
C GLY A 45 12.68 -7.27 -12.61
N GLY A 46 12.91 -5.99 -12.29
CA GLY A 46 12.97 -4.92 -13.29
C GLY A 46 14.12 -5.08 -14.31
N HIS A 47 15.24 -5.69 -13.92
CA HIS A 47 16.36 -5.95 -14.85
C HIS A 47 15.98 -6.84 -16.04
N LEU A 48 14.86 -7.58 -15.95
CA LEU A 48 14.40 -8.49 -16.99
C LEU A 48 13.94 -7.77 -18.27
N LEU A 49 13.63 -6.47 -18.20
CA LEU A 49 13.25 -5.68 -19.38
C LEU A 49 14.44 -5.04 -20.12
N GLY A 50 15.66 -5.18 -19.58
CA GLY A 50 16.90 -4.65 -20.17
C GLY A 50 17.44 -3.41 -19.44
N PRO A 51 18.74 -3.09 -19.63
CA PRO A 51 19.43 -2.03 -18.87
C PRO A 51 19.00 -0.60 -19.23
N ASP A 52 18.37 -0.40 -20.40
CA ASP A 52 18.04 0.93 -20.93
C ASP A 52 16.58 1.35 -20.69
N VAL A 53 15.84 0.61 -19.86
CA VAL A 53 14.44 0.91 -19.56
C VAL A 53 14.36 2.00 -18.48
N ASP A 54 13.86 3.18 -18.85
CA ASP A 54 13.45 4.21 -17.89
C ASP A 54 12.16 3.75 -17.20
N GLY A 55 12.30 3.08 -16.06
CA GLY A 55 11.19 2.59 -15.27
C GLY A 55 11.40 2.76 -13.78
N GLU A 56 10.30 2.97 -13.07
CA GLU A 56 10.28 3.13 -11.62
C GLU A 56 9.54 1.95 -10.98
N ILE A 57 10.10 1.40 -9.90
CA ILE A 57 9.43 0.37 -9.11
C ILE A 57 8.37 1.05 -8.23
N GLU A 58 7.14 0.55 -8.32
CA GLU A 58 6.02 0.96 -7.50
C GLU A 58 5.59 -0.21 -6.62
N ILE A 59 5.59 0.02 -5.31
CA ILE A 59 5.17 -0.95 -4.29
C ILE A 59 3.91 -0.40 -3.61
N GLU A 60 2.79 -1.10 -3.77
CA GLU A 60 1.48 -0.67 -3.26
C GLU A 60 0.75 -1.81 -2.56
N ALA A 61 0.14 -1.53 -1.41
CA ALA A 61 -0.79 -2.41 -0.73
C ALA A 61 -2.22 -1.91 -0.95
N LYS A 62 -3.09 -2.77 -1.47
CA LYS A 62 -4.52 -2.46 -1.69
C LYS A 62 -5.38 -3.20 -0.70
N LEU A 63 -6.37 -2.51 -0.13
CA LEU A 63 -7.42 -3.15 0.67
C LEU A 63 -8.50 -3.71 -0.24
N GLY A 64 -9.01 -4.88 0.12
CA GLY A 64 -10.04 -5.56 -0.65
C GLY A 64 -10.50 -6.85 -0.02
N THR A 65 -10.91 -7.80 -0.84
CA THR A 65 -11.38 -9.11 -0.37
C THR A 65 -10.80 -10.21 -1.22
N LEU A 66 -10.27 -11.25 -0.57
CA LEU A 66 -9.82 -12.47 -1.24
C LEU A 66 -11.01 -13.41 -1.43
N ILE A 67 -11.34 -13.73 -2.67
CA ILE A 67 -12.49 -14.53 -3.08
C ILE A 67 -12.03 -15.92 -3.54
N ASP A 68 -12.59 -16.99 -3.00
CA ASP A 68 -12.44 -18.35 -3.53
C ASP A 68 -13.16 -18.41 -4.89
N THR A 69 -12.43 -18.69 -5.96
CA THR A 69 -12.96 -18.68 -7.33
C THR A 69 -13.99 -19.77 -7.59
N ARG A 70 -14.04 -20.81 -6.75
CA ARG A 70 -15.00 -21.92 -6.87
C ARG A 70 -16.34 -21.60 -6.22
N THR A 71 -16.33 -20.86 -5.11
CA THR A 71 -17.53 -20.53 -4.33
C THR A 71 -18.01 -19.10 -4.57
N ASN A 72 -17.14 -18.25 -5.14
CA ASN A 72 -17.33 -16.81 -5.27
C ASN A 72 -17.66 -16.10 -3.94
N GLN A 73 -17.20 -16.68 -2.83
CA GLN A 73 -17.29 -16.12 -1.49
C GLN A 73 -15.90 -15.72 -0.99
N ARG A 74 -15.86 -14.87 0.03
CA ARG A 74 -14.59 -14.59 0.73
C ARG A 74 -13.98 -15.90 1.22
N ILE A 75 -12.67 -16.07 1.02
CA ILE A 75 -11.95 -17.25 1.48
C ILE A 75 -12.11 -17.43 2.99
N VAL A 76 -12.15 -18.68 3.42
CA VAL A 76 -12.14 -19.05 4.84
C VAL A 76 -11.08 -20.11 5.01
N HIS A 77 -9.96 -19.72 5.62
CA HIS A 77 -8.92 -20.66 6.04
C HIS A 77 -8.97 -20.88 7.56
N PRO A 78 -8.60 -22.07 8.05
CA PRO A 78 -8.58 -22.38 9.48
C PRO A 78 -7.37 -21.73 10.18
N VAL A 79 -7.30 -20.40 10.14
CA VAL A 79 -6.26 -19.57 10.75
C VAL A 79 -6.90 -18.48 11.60
N ALA A 80 -6.27 -18.11 12.71
CA ALA A 80 -6.77 -17.08 13.62
C ALA A 80 -6.19 -15.69 13.35
N HIS A 81 -5.06 -15.63 12.65
CA HIS A 81 -4.29 -14.41 12.41
C HIS A 81 -4.10 -14.16 10.92
N ASP A 82 -3.63 -12.96 10.60
CA ASP A 82 -3.26 -12.60 9.25
C ASP A 82 -2.15 -13.51 8.71
N VAL A 83 -2.35 -14.02 7.49
CA VAL A 83 -1.48 -15.03 6.88
C VAL A 83 -1.21 -14.69 5.43
N VAL A 84 0.06 -14.82 5.04
CA VAL A 84 0.50 -14.75 3.64
C VAL A 84 0.08 -16.02 2.93
N LEU A 85 -0.61 -15.91 1.80
CA LEU A 85 -0.99 -17.07 1.00
C LEU A 85 0.16 -17.50 0.08
N SER A 86 0.70 -18.69 0.33
CA SER A 86 1.78 -19.27 -0.48
C SER A 86 1.33 -19.78 -1.86
N ASN A 87 0.05 -20.15 -2.01
CA ASN A 87 -0.51 -20.61 -3.28
C ASN A 87 -1.95 -20.08 -3.47
N PRO A 88 -2.11 -18.88 -4.05
CA PRO A 88 -3.42 -18.27 -4.28
C PRO A 88 -4.10 -18.75 -5.57
N SER A 89 -3.78 -19.95 -6.10
CA SER A 89 -4.29 -20.41 -7.41
C SER A 89 -5.83 -20.44 -7.53
N ASN A 90 -6.55 -20.72 -6.44
CA ASN A 90 -8.02 -20.68 -6.40
C ASN A 90 -8.55 -19.39 -5.76
N THR A 91 -7.73 -18.35 -5.68
CA THR A 91 -8.05 -17.10 -4.99
C THR A 91 -7.93 -15.94 -5.94
N ARG A 92 -8.97 -15.10 -5.98
CA ARG A 92 -8.96 -13.84 -6.71
C ARG A 92 -9.15 -12.69 -5.73
N PHE A 93 -8.25 -11.72 -5.75
CA PHE A 93 -8.44 -10.49 -5.00
C PHE A 93 -9.39 -9.55 -5.73
N VAL A 94 -10.31 -8.97 -4.99
CA VAL A 94 -11.19 -7.89 -5.44
C VAL A 94 -10.76 -6.63 -4.71
N SER A 95 -10.08 -5.73 -5.42
CA SER A 95 -9.82 -4.37 -4.96
C SER A 95 -11.15 -3.64 -4.86
N GLY A 96 -11.47 -3.07 -3.71
CA GLY A 96 -12.69 -2.31 -3.55
C GLY A 96 -13.28 -2.33 -2.14
N MET A 97 -14.14 -1.35 -1.88
CA MET A 97 -14.92 -1.26 -0.65
C MET A 97 -16.30 -0.63 -0.89
N SER A 98 -17.18 -0.67 0.11
CA SER A 98 -18.45 0.05 0.04
C SER A 98 -18.22 1.57 0.12
N GLN A 99 -19.19 2.34 -0.39
CA GLN A 99 -19.19 3.80 -0.25
C GLN A 99 -19.14 4.25 1.23
N GLU A 100 -19.77 3.49 2.12
CA GLU A 100 -19.76 3.75 3.56
C GLU A 100 -18.36 3.56 4.16
N ALA A 101 -17.69 2.44 3.84
CA ALA A 101 -16.31 2.21 4.28
C ALA A 101 -15.37 3.30 3.75
N HIS A 102 -15.54 3.71 2.49
CA HIS A 102 -14.79 4.82 1.90
C HIS A 102 -15.05 6.14 2.65
N ARG A 103 -16.30 6.46 2.98
CA ARG A 103 -16.65 7.65 3.77
C ARG A 103 -16.01 7.61 5.16
N HIS A 104 -16.04 6.44 5.81
CA HIS A 104 -15.41 6.22 7.11
C HIS A 104 -13.90 6.47 7.05
N PHE A 105 -13.20 5.86 6.08
CA PHE A 105 -11.76 6.10 5.90
C PHE A 105 -11.43 7.56 5.60
N ASN A 106 -12.24 8.24 4.78
CA ASN A 106 -12.07 9.66 4.52
C ASN A 106 -12.15 10.47 5.83
N GLY A 107 -13.15 10.20 6.69
CA GLY A 107 -13.28 10.84 8.00
C GLY A 107 -12.08 10.57 8.90
N LEU A 108 -11.64 9.32 8.98
CA LEU A 108 -10.48 8.91 9.76
C LEU A 108 -9.20 9.61 9.30
N LEU A 109 -8.89 9.57 8.00
CA LEU A 109 -7.66 10.13 7.43
C LEU A 109 -7.64 11.67 7.54
N ASN A 110 -8.77 12.34 7.32
CA ASN A 110 -8.88 13.78 7.57
C ASN A 110 -8.67 14.13 9.04
N GLY A 111 -9.09 13.27 9.96
CA GLY A 111 -8.81 13.42 11.39
C GLY A 111 -7.31 13.33 11.70
N LEU A 112 -6.57 12.47 10.98
CA LEU A 112 -5.12 12.34 11.14
C LEU A 112 -4.33 13.55 10.61
N CYS A 113 -4.92 14.37 9.75
CA CYS A 113 -4.32 15.64 9.32
C CYS A 113 -4.26 16.70 10.43
N GLN A 114 -5.03 16.53 11.51
CA GLN A 114 -4.99 17.45 12.64
C GLN A 114 -3.74 17.19 13.49
N PRO A 115 -2.92 18.22 13.80
CA PRO A 115 -1.73 18.04 14.63
C PRO A 115 -2.08 17.44 15.99
N ALA A 116 -1.33 16.41 16.39
CA ALA A 116 -1.46 15.79 17.71
C ALA A 116 -0.07 15.44 18.24
N GLN A 117 0.10 15.56 19.56
CA GLN A 117 1.37 15.24 20.21
C GLN A 117 1.71 13.75 20.01
N GLY A 118 2.94 13.47 19.56
CA GLY A 118 3.41 12.10 19.31
C GLY A 118 2.86 11.44 18.03
N ARG A 119 2.22 12.21 17.13
CA ARG A 119 1.82 11.72 15.80
C ARG A 119 2.64 12.39 14.69
N PRO A 120 2.97 11.66 13.61
CA PRO A 120 3.64 12.25 12.46
C PRO A 120 2.74 13.30 11.79
N ARG A 121 3.36 14.31 11.18
CA ARG A 121 2.63 15.30 10.40
C ARG A 121 2.13 14.65 9.11
N VAL A 122 0.83 14.77 8.85
CA VAL A 122 0.19 14.28 7.62
C VAL A 122 -0.13 15.45 6.70
N GLN A 123 0.31 15.37 5.45
CA GLN A 123 -0.03 16.29 4.37
C GLN A 123 -1.19 15.72 3.56
N TYR A 124 -2.09 16.59 3.11
CA TYR A 124 -3.26 16.21 2.33
C TYR A 124 -3.24 16.90 0.96
N LYS A 125 -3.56 16.16 -0.09
CA LYS A 125 -3.74 16.68 -1.45
C LYS A 125 -4.87 15.95 -2.16
N ARG A 126 -5.70 16.69 -2.89
CA ARG A 126 -6.74 16.13 -3.75
C ARG A 126 -6.30 16.19 -5.21
N HIS A 127 -6.56 15.11 -5.93
CA HIS A 127 -6.25 14.94 -7.35
C HIS A 127 -7.52 14.56 -8.11
N ASN A 128 -7.80 15.29 -9.19
CA ASN A 128 -8.82 14.92 -10.17
C ASN A 128 -8.09 14.58 -11.46
N GLU A 129 -8.06 13.30 -11.81
CA GLU A 129 -7.25 12.77 -12.91
C GLU A 129 -8.13 11.93 -13.85
N ILE A 130 -7.76 11.88 -15.12
CA ILE A 130 -8.37 11.01 -16.13
C ILE A 130 -7.27 10.12 -16.69
N ASP A 131 -7.43 8.80 -16.55
CA ASP A 131 -6.53 7.82 -17.16
C ASP A 131 -7.12 7.39 -18.51
N TYR A 132 -6.39 7.63 -19.59
CA TYR A 132 -6.69 7.13 -20.94
C TYR A 132 -5.86 5.89 -21.22
N PHE A 133 -6.46 4.86 -21.82
CA PHE A 133 -5.80 3.62 -22.16
C PHE A 133 -5.76 3.43 -23.67
N HIS A 134 -4.57 3.09 -24.19
CA HIS A 134 -4.32 2.86 -25.60
C HIS A 134 -3.67 1.50 -25.79
N GLY A 135 -4.24 0.65 -26.66
CA GLY A 135 -3.64 -0.62 -27.04
C GLY A 135 -2.35 -0.40 -27.82
N THR A 136 -1.29 -1.13 -27.47
CA THR A 136 -0.01 -1.08 -28.20
C THR A 136 0.15 -2.20 -29.23
N GLY A 137 -0.88 -3.05 -29.39
CA GLY A 137 -0.86 -4.23 -30.28
C GLY A 137 -0.05 -5.41 -29.75
N ARG A 138 0.74 -5.24 -28.68
CA ARG A 138 1.60 -6.28 -28.07
C ARG A 138 1.01 -6.92 -26.82
N GLY A 139 -0.30 -6.73 -26.57
CA GLY A 139 -0.97 -7.14 -25.33
C GLY A 139 -0.71 -6.22 -24.14
N GLU A 140 0.15 -5.21 -24.31
CA GLU A 140 0.39 -4.13 -23.35
C GLU A 140 -0.57 -2.97 -23.59
N ARG A 141 -0.78 -2.16 -22.54
CA ARG A 141 -1.61 -0.96 -22.60
C ARG A 141 -0.81 0.23 -22.11
N LEU A 142 -0.74 1.25 -22.96
CA LEU A 142 -0.23 2.56 -22.61
C LEU A 142 -1.29 3.29 -21.79
N ARG A 143 -0.92 3.77 -20.61
CA ARG A 143 -1.74 4.64 -19.76
C ARG A 143 -1.25 6.06 -19.89
N VAL A 144 -2.14 7.00 -20.23
CA VAL A 144 -1.88 8.44 -20.24
C VAL A 144 -2.75 9.10 -19.18
N THR A 145 -2.10 9.72 -18.18
CA THR A 145 -2.79 10.39 -17.07
C THR A 145 -2.86 11.90 -17.33
N LYS A 146 -4.06 12.46 -17.36
CA LYS A 146 -4.32 13.89 -17.56
C LYS A 146 -4.99 14.51 -16.34
N GLU A 147 -4.69 15.77 -16.05
CA GLU A 147 -5.44 16.56 -15.08
C GLU A 147 -6.86 16.81 -15.60
N ALA A 148 -7.90 16.54 -14.82
CA ALA A 148 -9.28 16.61 -15.30
C ALA A 148 -9.72 18.03 -15.73
N GLU A 149 -9.20 19.06 -15.06
CA GLU A 149 -9.58 20.47 -15.30
C GLU A 149 -8.86 21.07 -16.52
N SER A 150 -7.56 20.83 -16.65
CA SER A 150 -6.72 21.42 -17.70
C SER A 150 -6.58 20.52 -18.93
N LEU A 151 -6.91 19.23 -18.80
CA LEU A 151 -6.61 18.17 -19.77
C LEU A 151 -5.14 18.08 -20.17
N ARG A 152 -4.25 18.67 -19.37
CA ARG A 152 -2.81 18.58 -19.57
C ARG A 152 -2.32 17.22 -19.08
N THR A 153 -1.48 16.58 -19.89
CA THR A 153 -0.77 15.36 -19.51
C THR A 153 0.14 15.64 -18.32
N LYS A 154 -0.01 14.84 -17.26
CA LYS A 154 0.79 14.96 -16.05
C LYS A 154 2.27 14.67 -16.39
N PRO A 155 3.24 15.37 -15.75
CA PRO A 155 4.65 14.99 -15.88
C PRO A 155 4.84 13.52 -15.52
N ARG A 156 5.56 12.76 -16.37
CA ARG A 156 5.70 11.29 -16.27
C ARG A 156 4.35 10.54 -16.21
N GLY A 157 3.30 11.12 -16.78
CA GLY A 157 1.94 10.57 -16.78
C GLY A 157 1.66 9.54 -17.87
N CYS A 158 2.59 9.35 -18.80
CA CYS A 158 2.53 8.35 -19.88
C CYS A 158 3.38 7.15 -19.52
N ILE A 159 2.77 6.01 -19.23
CA ILE A 159 3.50 4.81 -18.78
C ILE A 159 2.95 3.51 -19.37
N VAL A 160 3.79 2.48 -19.39
CA VAL A 160 3.38 1.08 -19.49
C VAL A 160 3.68 0.39 -18.16
N LYS A 161 2.66 -0.20 -17.53
CA LYS A 161 2.77 -0.80 -16.21
C LYS A 161 2.94 -2.32 -16.32
N HIS A 162 4.06 -2.83 -15.85
CA HIS A 162 4.36 -4.26 -15.81
C HIS A 162 4.23 -4.77 -14.38
N ARG A 163 3.40 -5.79 -14.17
CA ARG A 163 3.28 -6.45 -12.86
C ARG A 163 4.48 -7.37 -12.67
N LEU A 164 5.27 -7.16 -11.62
CA LEU A 164 6.36 -8.07 -11.25
C LEU A 164 5.86 -9.18 -10.32
N GLY A 165 4.94 -8.85 -9.41
CA GLY A 165 4.34 -9.85 -8.52
C GLY A 165 3.20 -9.32 -7.67
N ASN A 166 2.43 -10.25 -7.10
CA ASN A 166 1.44 -9.99 -6.06
C ASN A 166 1.68 -10.92 -4.86
N LEU A 167 1.51 -10.38 -3.67
CA LEU A 167 1.46 -11.12 -2.42
C LEU A 167 0.08 -10.92 -1.80
N GLU A 168 -0.64 -12.01 -1.59
CA GLU A 168 -1.99 -11.97 -1.01
C GLU A 168 -1.91 -12.26 0.49
N VAL A 169 -2.56 -11.42 1.30
CA VAL A 169 -2.62 -11.60 2.75
C VAL A 169 -4.07 -11.70 3.19
N HIS A 170 -4.42 -12.86 3.76
CA HIS A 170 -5.75 -13.11 4.32
C HIS A 170 -5.80 -12.63 5.76
N CYS A 171 -6.83 -11.87 6.12
CA CYS A 171 -7.05 -11.37 7.48
C CYS A 171 -8.40 -11.88 8.04
N PRO A 172 -8.44 -13.09 8.64
CA PRO A 172 -9.69 -13.77 9.01
C PRO A 172 -10.53 -12.99 10.03
N GLY A 173 -9.90 -12.29 10.98
CA GLY A 173 -10.56 -11.49 12.01
C GLY A 173 -10.90 -10.05 11.61
N ARG A 174 -10.81 -9.71 10.32
CA ARG A 174 -10.96 -8.33 9.80
C ARG A 174 -11.93 -8.28 8.63
N HIS A 175 -12.46 -7.10 8.31
CA HIS A 175 -13.39 -6.92 7.19
C HIS A 175 -12.72 -6.92 5.81
N PHE A 176 -11.44 -6.53 5.77
CA PHE A 176 -10.64 -6.50 4.55
C PHE A 176 -9.47 -7.48 4.66
N ASP A 177 -9.16 -8.07 3.52
CA ASP A 177 -7.86 -8.65 3.21
C ASP A 177 -7.02 -7.59 2.48
N PHE A 178 -5.75 -7.86 2.22
CA PHE A 178 -4.95 -6.96 1.40
C PHE A 178 -4.03 -7.70 0.44
N ARG A 179 -3.65 -6.99 -0.61
CA ARG A 179 -2.67 -7.42 -1.61
C ARG A 179 -1.54 -6.43 -1.66
N ILE A 180 -0.30 -6.90 -1.53
CA ILE A 180 0.88 -6.11 -1.90
C ILE A 180 1.19 -6.41 -3.36
N SER A 181 1.30 -5.38 -4.19
CA SER A 181 1.68 -5.47 -5.60
C SER A 181 3.01 -4.77 -5.79
N VAL A 182 3.92 -5.40 -6.54
CA VAL A 182 5.14 -4.75 -7.04
C VAL A 182 5.00 -4.64 -8.54
N ASN A 183 5.10 -3.41 -9.04
CA ASN A 183 5.00 -3.09 -10.45
C ASN A 183 6.25 -2.33 -10.91
N LEU A 184 6.57 -2.44 -12.20
CA LEU A 184 7.50 -1.55 -12.88
C LEU A 184 6.69 -0.62 -13.79
N GLU A 185 6.73 0.68 -13.52
CA GLU A 185 6.11 1.72 -14.34
C GLU A 185 7.14 2.26 -15.32
N VAL A 186 7.10 1.80 -16.57
CA VAL A 186 8.03 2.20 -17.64
C VAL A 186 7.54 3.46 -18.31
N GLN A 187 8.38 4.48 -18.38
CA GLN A 187 8.09 5.73 -19.05
C GLN A 187 7.88 5.48 -20.55
N ALA A 188 6.76 5.96 -21.07
CA ALA A 188 6.39 5.82 -22.47
C ALA A 188 6.17 7.19 -23.11
N THR A 189 6.25 7.20 -24.45
CA THR A 189 5.93 8.39 -25.24
C THR A 189 4.42 8.58 -25.29
N GLU A 190 3.97 9.84 -25.25
CA GLU A 190 2.56 10.17 -25.45
C GLU A 190 2.10 9.70 -26.84
N PRO A 191 0.91 9.08 -26.96
CA PRO A 191 0.43 8.58 -28.24
C PRO A 191 0.24 9.72 -29.24
N GLY A 192 0.47 9.43 -30.52
CA GLY A 192 0.18 10.37 -31.61
C GLY A 192 -1.33 10.64 -31.74
N PRO A 193 -1.72 11.72 -32.43
CA PRO A 193 -3.12 12.13 -32.56
C PRO A 193 -4.02 11.08 -33.23
N ASP A 194 -3.45 10.18 -34.04
CA ASP A 194 -4.17 9.15 -34.78
C ASP A 194 -4.39 7.86 -33.98
N GLN A 195 -3.80 7.72 -32.79
CA GLN A 195 -3.94 6.52 -31.98
C GLN A 195 -5.26 6.56 -31.20
N SER A 196 -6.13 5.58 -31.46
CA SER A 196 -7.41 5.48 -30.77
C SER A 196 -7.23 5.23 -29.27
N THR A 197 -8.11 5.83 -28.47
CA THR A 197 -8.27 5.48 -27.05
C THR A 197 -9.21 4.29 -26.96
N ASP A 198 -8.79 3.21 -26.29
CA ASP A 198 -9.63 2.03 -26.08
C ASP A 198 -10.76 2.35 -25.09
N PHE A 199 -10.39 2.93 -23.95
CA PHE A 199 -11.31 3.42 -22.93
C PHE A 199 -10.60 4.43 -22.03
N TYR A 200 -11.38 5.16 -21.23
CA TYR A 200 -10.86 6.04 -20.19
C TYR A 200 -11.59 5.79 -18.86
N ARG A 201 -10.99 6.25 -17.76
CA ARG A 201 -11.62 6.29 -16.44
C ARG A 201 -11.28 7.59 -15.74
N GLU A 202 -12.23 8.09 -14.96
CA GLU A 202 -12.08 9.28 -14.14
C GLU A 202 -11.73 8.87 -12.71
N LYS A 203 -10.84 9.63 -12.08
CA LYS A 203 -10.32 9.32 -10.75
C LYS A 203 -10.40 10.56 -9.85
N ASN A 204 -11.08 10.41 -8.72
CA ASN A 204 -11.02 11.37 -7.62
C ASN A 204 -10.18 10.76 -6.50
N ARG A 205 -8.99 11.30 -6.26
CA ARG A 205 -8.03 10.75 -5.30
C ARG A 205 -7.74 11.73 -4.19
N LEU A 206 -7.86 11.24 -2.96
CA LEU A 206 -7.48 11.92 -1.73
C LEU A 206 -6.19 11.28 -1.24
N SER A 207 -5.08 12.01 -1.36
CA SER A 207 -3.73 11.54 -1.04
C SER A 207 -3.28 12.11 0.30
N TYR A 208 -2.83 11.23 1.19
CA TYR A 208 -2.31 11.55 2.51
C TYR A 208 -0.86 11.09 2.61
N THR A 209 0.07 11.98 2.93
CA THR A 209 1.51 11.66 2.98
C THR A 209 2.09 12.04 4.33
N HIS A 210 2.87 11.17 4.94
CA HIS A 210 3.57 11.45 6.21
C HIS A 210 5.07 11.18 6.11
N GLU A 211 5.83 11.64 7.10
CA GLU A 211 7.31 11.75 7.06
C GLU A 211 8.08 10.42 6.98
N GLY A 212 7.43 9.26 6.82
CA GLY A 212 8.04 7.95 6.64
C GLY A 212 8.14 7.43 5.21
N GLY A 213 7.90 8.27 4.19
CA GLY A 213 7.90 7.84 2.80
C GLY A 213 6.68 6.97 2.42
N MET A 214 5.57 7.12 3.13
CA MET A 214 4.32 6.42 2.83
C MET A 214 3.28 7.40 2.29
N ARG A 215 2.55 6.98 1.25
CA ARG A 215 1.38 7.68 0.74
C ARG A 215 0.16 6.79 0.87
N ILE A 216 -0.91 7.30 1.48
CA ILE A 216 -2.21 6.63 1.55
C ILE A 216 -3.14 7.32 0.56
N ASP A 217 -3.63 6.58 -0.42
CA ASP A 217 -4.50 7.09 -1.47
C ASP A 217 -5.90 6.48 -1.32
N LEU A 218 -6.88 7.33 -1.05
CA LEU A 218 -8.30 6.97 -1.06
C LEU A 218 -8.92 7.46 -2.38
N THR A 219 -9.28 6.52 -3.25
CA THR A 219 -9.63 6.82 -4.65
C THR A 219 -11.05 6.38 -4.99
N GLN A 220 -11.80 7.27 -5.65
CA GLN A 220 -13.02 6.92 -6.37
C GLN A 220 -12.71 6.82 -7.86
N VAL A 221 -13.06 5.69 -8.46
CA VAL A 221 -12.82 5.43 -9.89
C VAL A 221 -14.16 5.29 -10.59
N THR A 222 -14.40 6.13 -11.60
CA THR A 222 -15.60 6.06 -12.44
C THR A 222 -15.17 5.62 -13.84
N VAL A 223 -15.73 4.51 -14.31
CA VAL A 223 -15.61 4.09 -15.72
C VAL A 223 -16.92 4.43 -16.42
N PRO A 224 -16.91 5.34 -17.39
CA PRO A 224 -18.08 5.66 -18.19
C PRO A 224 -18.61 4.42 -18.95
N PRO A 225 -19.91 4.38 -19.26
CA PRO A 225 -20.49 3.26 -19.96
C PRO A 225 -19.94 3.16 -21.38
N SER A 226 -19.59 1.94 -21.79
CA SER A 226 -19.32 1.61 -23.20
C SER A 226 -20.61 1.12 -23.84
N GLY A 227 -21.25 1.94 -24.68
CA GLY A 227 -22.53 1.60 -25.30
C GLY A 227 -23.72 1.75 -24.35
N SER A 228 -24.60 0.74 -24.29
CA SER A 228 -25.85 0.78 -23.50
C SER A 228 -25.71 0.37 -22.03
N GLY A 229 -24.48 0.28 -21.50
CA GLY A 229 -24.22 -0.09 -20.11
C GLY A 229 -24.44 1.05 -19.11
N GLU A 230 -24.29 0.75 -17.82
CA GLU A 230 -24.22 1.76 -16.76
C GLU A 230 -22.76 2.09 -16.43
N ALA A 231 -22.52 3.31 -15.94
CA ALA A 231 -21.22 3.70 -15.41
C ALA A 231 -20.88 2.85 -14.17
N THR A 232 -19.64 2.39 -14.05
CA THR A 232 -19.20 1.67 -12.85
C THR A 232 -18.45 2.61 -11.93
N LEU A 233 -18.85 2.65 -10.65
CA LEU A 233 -18.16 3.39 -9.60
C LEU A 233 -17.48 2.42 -8.63
N GLN A 234 -16.19 2.62 -8.40
CA GLN A 234 -15.39 1.83 -7.46
C GLN A 234 -14.76 2.74 -6.40
N HIS A 235 -14.58 2.19 -5.21
CA HIS A 235 -13.94 2.85 -4.08
C HIS A 235 -12.73 2.02 -3.66
N GLU A 236 -11.54 2.60 -3.71
CA GLU A 236 -10.27 1.91 -3.45
C GLU A 236 -9.49 2.65 -2.36
N LEU A 237 -8.71 1.89 -1.58
CA LEU A 237 -7.74 2.44 -0.62
C LEU A 237 -6.42 1.72 -0.84
N GLU A 238 -5.38 2.51 -1.08
CA GLU A 238 -4.04 2.06 -1.42
C GLU A 238 -3.05 2.68 -0.42
N VAL A 239 -2.07 1.91 0.02
CA VAL A 239 -0.89 2.42 0.74
C VAL A 239 0.29 2.19 -0.18
N GLU A 240 1.03 3.23 -0.51
CA GLU A 240 2.18 3.19 -1.41
C GLU A 240 3.44 3.50 -0.63
N LEU A 241 4.43 2.64 -0.83
CA LEU A 241 5.76 2.83 -0.32
C LEU A 241 6.53 3.68 -1.33
N SER A 242 6.79 4.94 -0.98
CA SER A 242 7.63 5.82 -1.80
C SER A 242 9.06 5.31 -1.76
N THR A 243 9.55 4.79 -2.89
CA THR A 243 10.93 4.34 -3.00
C THR A 243 11.84 5.56 -3.13
N PRO A 244 12.81 5.80 -2.23
CA PRO A 244 13.82 6.82 -2.45
C PRO A 244 14.62 6.46 -3.72
N PRO A 245 14.92 7.43 -4.62
CA PRO A 245 15.65 7.17 -5.87
C PRO A 245 17.04 6.51 -5.66
N ASN A 246 17.60 6.61 -4.46
CA ASN A 246 18.94 6.14 -4.10
C ASN A 246 18.92 5.05 -3.03
N CYS A 247 17.77 4.40 -2.76
CA CYS A 247 17.78 3.25 -1.88
C CYS A 247 18.47 2.10 -2.63
N ASN A 248 19.79 2.02 -2.48
CA ASN A 248 20.51 0.79 -2.67
C ASN A 248 19.90 -0.13 -1.62
N TRP A 249 18.89 -0.92 -2.01
CA TRP A 249 18.15 -1.83 -1.12
C TRP A 249 19.05 -2.87 -0.46
N GLY A 250 20.37 -2.78 -0.68
CA GLY A 250 21.40 -3.15 0.27
C GLY A 250 20.99 -4.47 0.86
N GLY A 251 21.05 -5.51 0.02
CA GLY A 251 20.87 -6.88 0.46
C GLY A 251 22.04 -7.22 1.38
N GLU A 252 22.14 -6.53 2.51
CA GLU A 252 22.66 -7.11 3.73
C GLU A 252 21.69 -8.25 4.00
N GLU A 253 22.06 -9.39 3.43
CA GLU A 253 21.65 -10.68 3.89
C GLU A 253 21.72 -10.63 5.41
N THR A 254 20.54 -10.63 6.02
CA THR A 254 20.19 -10.64 7.43
C THR A 254 21.34 -11.21 8.26
N THR A 255 22.25 -10.37 8.75
CA THR A 255 23.41 -10.87 9.48
C THR A 255 22.90 -11.31 10.85
N LEU A 256 22.77 -12.61 11.07
CA LEU A 256 22.49 -13.18 12.39
C LEU A 256 23.62 -12.73 13.33
N ASN A 257 23.37 -11.68 14.12
CA ASN A 257 24.36 -11.18 15.04
C ASN A 257 24.54 -12.15 16.22
N GLY A 258 25.61 -12.95 16.13
CA GLY A 258 26.47 -13.44 17.22
C GLY A 258 25.83 -14.12 18.44
N GLU A 259 26.23 -15.38 18.68
CA GLU A 259 26.21 -16.19 19.93
C GLU A 259 24.90 -16.33 20.74
N LYS A 260 23.92 -15.43 20.61
CA LYS A 260 22.66 -15.38 21.37
C LYS A 260 21.41 -15.48 20.49
N GLY A 261 21.57 -15.64 19.18
CA GLY A 261 20.47 -15.81 18.23
C GLY A 261 19.60 -14.56 18.04
N GLY A 262 20.14 -13.38 18.37
CA GLY A 262 19.47 -12.09 18.15
C GLY A 262 19.69 -11.56 16.73
N HIS A 263 18.76 -10.75 16.25
CA HIS A 263 18.85 -10.07 14.96
C HIS A 263 18.58 -8.57 15.12
N ASP A 264 19.42 -7.75 14.49
CA ASP A 264 19.25 -6.30 14.47
C ASP A 264 18.46 -5.89 13.22
N TRP A 265 17.37 -5.16 13.40
CA TRP A 265 16.54 -4.68 12.30
C TRP A 265 17.35 -3.80 11.34
N THR A 266 17.33 -4.15 10.06
CA THR A 266 17.84 -3.27 9.00
C THR A 266 16.89 -2.08 8.79
N GLU A 267 17.40 -0.97 8.24
CA GLU A 267 16.55 0.17 7.85
C GLU A 267 15.47 -0.24 6.83
N TYR A 268 15.78 -1.24 5.99
CA TYR A 268 14.85 -1.82 5.03
C TYR A 268 13.68 -2.52 5.73
N GLU A 269 13.96 -3.43 6.65
CA GLU A 269 12.92 -4.18 7.36
C GLU A 269 12.07 -3.27 8.22
N ASP A 270 12.66 -2.26 8.86
CA ASP A 270 11.94 -1.24 9.63
C ASP A 270 11.01 -0.41 8.72
N MET A 271 11.44 -0.09 7.50
CA MET A 271 10.57 0.54 6.51
C MET A 271 9.40 -0.36 6.08
N VAL A 272 9.65 -1.64 5.81
CA VAL A 272 8.57 -2.61 5.48
C VAL A 272 7.64 -2.79 6.68
N ALA A 273 8.16 -2.80 7.91
CA ALA A 273 7.36 -2.86 9.12
C ALA A 273 6.43 -1.66 9.24
N ARG A 274 6.92 -0.43 9.02
CA ARG A 274 6.07 0.77 8.98
C ARG A 274 4.98 0.66 7.91
N PHE A 275 5.35 0.24 6.70
CA PHE A 275 4.41 0.05 5.58
C PHE A 275 3.27 -0.91 5.93
N VAL A 276 3.62 -2.10 6.44
CA VAL A 276 2.65 -3.14 6.80
C VAL A 276 1.84 -2.73 8.04
N ASN A 277 2.42 -2.00 8.98
CA ASN A 277 1.73 -1.48 10.14
C ASN A 277 0.66 -0.45 9.77
N ASP A 278 0.92 0.45 8.83
CA ASP A 278 -0.08 1.39 8.30
C ASP A 278 -1.26 0.62 7.69
N VAL A 279 -0.99 -0.41 6.87
CA VAL A 279 -2.03 -1.29 6.31
C VAL A 279 -2.83 -2.00 7.41
N ARG A 280 -2.16 -2.62 8.38
CA ARG A 280 -2.81 -3.31 9.51
C ARG A 280 -3.67 -2.36 10.34
N LEU A 281 -3.22 -1.12 10.57
CA LEU A 281 -3.96 -0.10 11.31
C LEU A 281 -5.19 0.38 10.53
N LEU A 282 -5.09 0.57 9.21
CA LEU A 282 -6.23 0.90 8.36
C LEU A 282 -7.28 -0.22 8.41
N ILE A 283 -6.87 -1.47 8.20
CA ILE A 283 -7.77 -2.63 8.25
C ILE A 283 -8.41 -2.79 9.64
N ARG A 284 -7.65 -2.55 10.71
CA ARG A 284 -8.17 -2.63 12.09
C ARG A 284 -9.20 -1.56 12.40
N ASN A 285 -9.03 -0.36 11.83
CA ASN A 285 -9.97 0.74 11.98
C ASN A 285 -11.09 0.73 10.94
N ALA A 286 -11.14 -0.27 10.05
CA ALA A 286 -12.28 -0.48 9.17
C ALA A 286 -13.52 -0.75 10.02
N GLN A 287 -14.57 0.03 9.85
CA GLN A 287 -15.88 -0.33 10.39
C GLN A 287 -16.44 -1.50 9.58
N GLY A 288 -16.89 -2.53 10.30
CA GLY A 288 -17.77 -3.54 9.73
C GLY A 288 -19.08 -2.93 9.29
N ARG A 289 -19.68 -3.51 8.25
CA ARG A 289 -21.10 -3.27 7.94
C ARG A 289 -21.98 -3.57 9.15
#